data_AF-A0AAD5L1K5-F1
#
_entry.id   AF-A0AAD5L1K5-F1
#
_cell.length_a   1.000
_cell.length_b   1.000
_cell.length_c   1.000
_cell.angle_alpha   90.00
_cell.angle_beta   90.00
_cell.angle_gamma   90.00
#
_symmetry.space_group_name_H-M   'P 1'
#
loop_
_entity.id
_entity.type
_entity.pdbx_description
1 polymer ?
#
loop_
_entity_poly.entity_id
_entity_poly.type
_entity_poly.pdbx_seq_one_letter_code
_entity_poly.pdbx_strand_id
1 'polypeptide(L)'
;MASFFQLGLRTLTIASRRLNSEEYQEIENLLKDASQSMTNREEELARSFDAQLTLLGTTGVEDQLQEEVQETLESLKDAGIKIWVLTTGNRC
;
A
#
# COMPACT_ATOMS: atom_id res chain seq x y z
N MET A 1 2.99 -7.53 -11.34
CA MET A 1 2.48 -7.37 -9.96
C MET A 1 2.61 -8.66 -9.15
N ALA A 2 2.03 -9.78 -9.61
CA ALA A 2 2.14 -11.08 -8.91
C ALA A 2 3.59 -11.54 -8.62
N SER A 3 4.52 -11.23 -9.52
CA SER A 3 5.95 -11.52 -9.34
C SER A 3 6.59 -10.80 -8.14
N PHE A 4 6.19 -9.56 -7.84
CA PHE A 4 6.75 -8.80 -6.71
C PHE A 4 6.33 -9.40 -5.36
N PHE A 5 5.09 -9.91 -5.27
CA PHE A 5 4.60 -10.60 -4.07
C PHE A 5 5.32 -11.93 -3.84
N GLN A 6 5.61 -12.67 -4.91
CA GLN A 6 6.37 -13.93 -4.80
C GLN A 6 7.80 -13.71 -4.31
N LEU A 7 8.37 -12.54 -4.56
CA LEU A 7 9.70 -12.13 -4.10
C LEU A 7 9.69 -11.53 -2.68
N GLY A 8 8.53 -11.46 -2.01
CA GLY A 8 8.43 -10.91 -0.65
C GLY A 8 8.61 -9.39 -0.56
N LEU A 9 8.52 -8.67 -1.68
CA LEU A 9 8.70 -7.22 -1.70
C LEU A 9 7.46 -6.49 -1.19
N ARG A 10 7.67 -5.37 -0.49
CA ARG A 10 6.58 -4.42 -0.21
C ARG A 10 6.24 -3.69 -1.50
N THR A 11 4.99 -3.73 -1.90
CA THR A 11 4.56 -3.10 -3.16
C THR A 11 3.81 -1.81 -2.91
N LEU A 12 4.09 -0.78 -3.69
CA LEU A 12 3.31 0.46 -3.74
C LEU A 12 2.82 0.68 -5.16
N THR A 13 1.53 0.93 -5.33
CA THR A 13 0.93 1.14 -6.65
C THR A 13 0.58 2.60 -6.83
N ILE A 14 0.90 3.14 -8.01
CA ILE A 14 0.73 4.55 -8.34
C ILE A 14 -0.22 4.64 -9.53
N ALA A 15 -1.28 5.43 -9.41
CA ALA A 15 -2.24 5.72 -10.45
C ALA A 15 -2.50 7.23 -10.51
N SER A 16 -2.87 7.75 -11.67
CA SER A 16 -3.19 9.17 -11.84
C SER A 16 -4.33 9.38 -12.82
N ARG A 17 -4.96 10.53 -12.73
CA ARG A 17 -5.95 11.01 -13.70
C ARG A 17 -5.62 12.45 -14.04
N ARG A 18 -5.69 12.79 -15.32
CA ARG A 18 -5.64 14.18 -15.76
C ARG A 18 -7.03 14.79 -15.61
N LEU A 19 -7.10 15.94 -14.97
CA LEU A 19 -8.32 16.72 -14.80
C LEU A 19 -8.26 17.93 -15.71
N ASN A 20 -9.39 18.29 -16.32
CA ASN A 20 -9.57 19.62 -16.85
C ASN A 20 -9.94 20.62 -15.73
N SER A 21 -9.99 21.91 -16.05
CA SER A 21 -10.24 22.96 -15.06
C SER A 21 -11.63 22.88 -14.40
N GLU A 22 -12.65 22.46 -15.14
CA GLU A 22 -14.02 22.31 -14.61
C GLU A 22 -14.10 21.13 -13.65
N GLU A 23 -13.58 19.96 -14.06
CA GLU A 23 -13.51 18.76 -13.22
C GLU A 23 -12.71 19.00 -11.94
N TYR A 24 -11.60 19.74 -12.03
CA TYR A 24 -10.81 20.11 -10.87
C TYR A 24 -11.64 20.94 -9.89
N GLN A 25 -12.35 21.96 -10.39
CA GLN A 25 -13.15 22.83 -9.55
C GLN A 25 -14.30 22.09 -8.85
N GLU A 26 -14.94 21.15 -9.55
CA GLU A 26 -15.99 20.29 -8.99
C GLU A 26 -15.44 19.42 -7.86
N ILE A 27 -14.31 18.74 -8.07
CA ILE A 27 -13.68 17.90 -7.04
C ILE A 27 -13.22 18.73 -5.86
N GLU A 28 -12.65 19.91 -6.09
CA GLU A 28 -12.23 20.83 -5.02
C GLU A 28 -13.41 21.24 -4.13
N ASN A 29 -14.57 21.54 -4.73
CA ASN A 29 -15.78 21.85 -3.98
C ASN A 29 -16.27 20.64 -3.17
N LEU A 30 -16.33 19.45 -3.77
CA LEU A 30 -16.71 18.22 -3.08
C LEU A 30 -15.77 17.91 -1.90
N LEU A 31 -14.46 18.07 -2.10
CA LEU A 31 -13.46 17.87 -1.04
C LEU A 31 -13.64 18.86 0.11
N LYS A 32 -13.94 20.12 -0.20
CA LYS A 32 -14.16 21.16 0.79
C LYS A 32 -15.40 20.88 1.63
N ASP A 33 -16.49 20.47 1.00
CA ASP A 33 -17.74 20.10 1.67
C ASP A 33 -17.55 18.85 2.52
N ALA A 34 -16.90 17.80 1.98
CA ALA A 34 -16.57 16.58 2.70
C ALA A 34 -15.68 16.86 3.92
N SER A 35 -14.68 17.72 3.78
CA SER A 35 -13.75 18.10 4.86
C SER A 35 -14.44 18.84 6.01
N GLN A 36 -15.52 19.58 5.72
CA GLN A 36 -16.32 20.30 6.71
C GLN A 36 -17.43 19.45 7.31
N SER A 37 -17.65 18.23 6.81
CA SER A 37 -18.67 17.35 7.33
C SER A 37 -18.35 16.93 8.77
N MET A 38 -19.31 17.15 9.66
CA MET A 38 -19.25 16.73 11.06
C MET A 38 -19.57 15.23 11.24
N THR A 39 -20.04 14.55 10.20
CA THR A 39 -20.46 13.15 10.23
C THR A 39 -19.99 12.43 8.97
N ASN A 40 -19.45 11.21 9.10
CA ASN A 40 -18.97 10.39 7.98
C ASN A 40 -17.93 11.07 7.07
N ARG A 41 -17.13 11.98 7.63
CA ARG A 41 -16.08 12.73 6.91
C ARG A 41 -15.15 11.85 6.08
N GLU A 42 -14.75 10.70 6.63
CA GLU A 42 -13.83 9.77 5.94
C GLU A 42 -14.47 9.12 4.70
N GLU A 43 -15.75 8.73 4.78
CA GLU A 43 -16.49 8.18 3.64
C GLU A 43 -16.74 9.24 2.57
N GLU A 44 -17.14 10.45 2.96
CA GLU A 44 -17.39 11.55 2.02
C GLU A 44 -16.09 11.99 1.32
N LEU A 45 -14.96 12.01 2.04
CA LEU A 45 -13.64 12.23 1.44
C LEU A 45 -13.29 11.12 0.45
N ALA A 46 -13.50 9.85 0.82
CA ALA A 46 -13.22 8.73 -0.09
C ALA A 46 -14.03 8.82 -1.40
N ARG A 47 -15.33 9.18 -1.31
CA ARG A 47 -16.20 9.37 -2.47
C ARG A 47 -15.74 10.51 -3.39
N SER A 48 -15.22 11.60 -2.82
CA SER A 48 -14.73 12.72 -3.63
C SER A 48 -13.52 12.36 -4.52
N PHE A 49 -12.84 11.25 -4.22
CA PHE A 49 -11.73 10.71 -5.01
C PHE A 49 -12.12 9.51 -5.89
N ASP A 50 -13.39 9.12 -5.94
CA ASP A 50 -13.88 7.95 -6.68
C ASP A 50 -13.95 8.23 -8.18
N ALA A 51 -12.77 8.36 -8.79
CA ALA A 51 -12.60 8.71 -10.19
C ALA A 51 -11.79 7.64 -10.92
N GLN A 52 -12.01 7.53 -12.24
CA GLN A 52 -11.31 6.60 -13.12
C GLN A 52 -9.81 6.93 -13.21
N LEU A 53 -9.02 6.43 -12.25
CA LEU A 53 -7.58 6.56 -12.24
C LEU A 53 -6.98 5.60 -13.28
N THR A 54 -5.99 6.10 -14.01
CA THR A 54 -5.15 5.28 -14.88
C THR A 54 -3.96 4.77 -14.09
N LEU A 55 -3.80 3.45 -14.02
CA LEU A 55 -2.65 2.82 -13.39
C LEU A 55 -1.36 3.21 -14.14
N LEU A 56 -0.41 3.82 -13.44
CA LEU A 56 0.90 4.18 -14.00
C LEU A 56 1.93 3.09 -13.77
N GLY A 57 1.88 2.42 -12.62
CA GLY A 57 2.78 1.31 -12.31
C GLY A 57 2.82 0.93 -10.84
N THR A 58 3.72 0.01 -10.51
CA THR A 58 3.96 -0.51 -9.16
C THR A 58 5.45 -0.52 -8.87
N THR A 59 5.85 -0.06 -7.71
CA THR A 59 7.22 -0.19 -7.20
C THR A 59 7.28 -1.35 -6.21
N GLY A 60 8.43 -2.04 -6.15
CA GLY A 60 8.75 -3.03 -5.14
C GLY A 60 9.90 -2.53 -4.28
N VAL A 61 9.71 -2.50 -2.98
CA VAL A 61 10.74 -2.16 -1.99
C VAL A 61 11.13 -3.43 -1.27
N GLU A 62 12.42 -3.72 -1.31
CA GLU A 62 13.01 -4.84 -0.59
C GLU A 62 13.36 -4.40 0.83
N ASP A 63 12.85 -5.13 1.82
CA ASP A 63 13.32 -4.99 3.19
C ASP A 63 14.63 -5.78 3.32
N GLN A 64 15.75 -5.06 3.41
CA GLN A 64 17.04 -5.71 3.57
C GLN A 64 17.09 -6.45 4.91
N LEU A 65 17.32 -7.76 4.84
CA LEU A 65 17.56 -8.59 6.01
C LEU A 65 19.02 -8.47 6.45
N GLN A 66 19.31 -8.94 7.67
CA GLN A 66 20.69 -9.08 8.10
C GLN A 66 21.42 -10.10 7.20
N GLU A 67 22.73 -9.94 7.10
CA GLU A 67 23.59 -10.88 6.37
C GLU A 67 23.40 -12.30 6.91
N GLU A 68 23.45 -13.29 6.01
CA GLU A 68 23.37 -14.73 6.32
C GLU A 68 22.10 -15.24 7.01
N VAL A 69 21.06 -14.41 7.14
CA VAL A 69 19.79 -14.82 7.76
C VAL A 69 19.18 -16.02 7.03
N GLN A 70 19.20 -16.02 5.70
CA GLN A 70 18.62 -17.11 4.91
C GLN A 70 19.36 -18.43 5.14
N GLU A 71 20.68 -18.44 5.01
CA GLU A 71 21.51 -19.65 5.16
C GLU A 71 21.42 -20.21 6.59
N THR A 72 21.35 -19.33 7.58
CA THR A 72 21.16 -19.70 8.99
C THR A 72 19.79 -20.36 9.22
N LEU A 73 18.71 -19.78 8.69
CA LEU A 73 17.36 -20.35 8.81
C LEU A 73 17.25 -21.72 8.14
N GLU A 74 17.86 -21.89 6.97
CA GLU A 74 17.92 -23.17 6.26
C GLU A 74 18.67 -24.23 7.07
N SER A 75 19.85 -23.88 7.59
CA SER A 75 20.67 -24.78 8.43
C SER A 75 19.92 -25.24 9.70
N LEU A 76 19.23 -24.32 10.37
CA LEU A 76 18.42 -24.63 11.56
C LEU A 76 17.24 -25.54 11.21
N LYS A 77 16.60 -25.34 10.06
CA LYS A 77 15.50 -26.18 9.59
C LYS A 77 15.99 -27.59 9.27
N ASP A 78 17.13 -27.73 8.60
CA ASP A 78 17.74 -29.03 8.26
C ASP A 78 18.17 -29.80 9.51
N ALA A 79 18.57 -29.09 10.57
CA ALA A 79 18.82 -29.66 11.89
C ALA A 79 17.54 -30.09 12.65
N GLY A 80 16.35 -29.91 12.06
CA GLY A 80 15.06 -30.29 12.65
C GLY A 80 14.54 -29.30 13.70
N ILE A 81 15.12 -28.10 13.79
CA ILE A 81 14.71 -27.07 14.75
C ILE A 81 13.50 -26.32 14.19
N LYS A 82 12.43 -26.21 14.99
CA LYS A 82 11.21 -25.47 14.61
C LYS A 82 11.38 -23.99 14.91
N ILE A 83 11.25 -23.17 13.89
CA ILE A 83 11.42 -21.71 13.96
C ILE A 83 10.03 -21.05 13.94
N TRP A 84 9.78 -20.12 14.86
CA TRP A 84 8.56 -19.33 14.93
C TRP A 84 8.91 -17.85 14.83
N VAL A 85 8.27 -17.14 13.91
CA VAL A 85 8.45 -15.69 13.76
C VAL A 85 7.31 -14.98 14.49
N LEU A 86 7.62 -14.26 15.56
CA LEU A 86 6.69 -13.43 16.30
C LEU A 86 6.91 -11.98 15.92
N THR A 87 6.04 -11.43 15.07
CA THR A 87 6.10 -10.03 14.65
C THR A 87 5.08 -9.18 15.43
N THR A 88 5.49 -8.01 15.92
CA THR A 88 4.59 -7.02 16.52
C THR A 88 4.13 -5.93 15.54
N GLY A 89 4.53 -6.04 14.26
CA GLY A 89 4.24 -5.07 13.22
C GLY A 89 2.88 -5.25 12.56
N ASN A 90 2.21 -4.11 12.32
CA ASN A 90 0.89 -3.89 11.73
C ASN A 90 -0.29 -4.07 12.72
N ARG A 91 -0.65 -2.97 13.39
CA ARG A 91 -2.06 -2.73 13.72
C ARG A 91 -2.79 -2.52 12.39
N CYS A 92 -3.76 -3.38 12.10
CA CYS A 92 -4.72 -3.16 11.02
C CYS A 92 -5.47 -1.84 11.23
#